data_AF-A0A5J5FDZ3-F1
#
_entry.id   AF-A0A5J5FDZ3-F1
#
_cell.length_a   1.000
_cell.length_b   1.000
_cell.length_c   1.000
_cell.angle_alpha   90.00
_cell.angle_beta   90.00
_cell.angle_gamma   90.00
#
_symmetry.space_group_name_H-M   'P 1'
#
loop_
_entity.id
_entity.type
_entity.pdbx_description
1 polymer ?
#
loop_
_entity_poly.entity_id
_entity_poly.type
_entity_poly.pdbx_seq_one_letter_code
_entity_poly.pdbx_strand_id
1 'polypeptide(L)'
;MKSRIMFIGGVPGVGKTSISGYIARIMGIDIVLSSDYLREFLRPFAPESSHLGTSVYDAWKFHGDMNDDNIIRGYLDQAKPMMEGINRVISRALANGEDLVIESLYFVPEMMDKGITEEIFMAYIYIQDPELHRSRLEDRVNYTHRNSPGTRLAAHLREYRAIMDYTMRKASESGIGLYMTDHYEQARERLLADFKVFAGQG
;
A
#
# COMPACT_ATOMS: atom_id res chain seq x y z
N MET A 1 10.35 3.60 -25.06
CA MET A 1 10.87 2.94 -23.83
C MET A 1 9.66 2.59 -22.99
N LYS A 2 9.59 1.39 -22.40
CA LYS A 2 8.45 1.01 -21.55
C LYS A 2 8.49 1.84 -20.26
N SER A 3 7.38 2.43 -19.85
CA SER A 3 7.28 3.13 -18.57
C SER A 3 7.62 2.18 -17.40
N ARG A 4 8.43 2.65 -16.47
CA ARG A 4 8.86 1.91 -15.27
C ARG A 4 7.93 2.31 -14.13
N ILE A 5 6.77 1.68 -14.09
CA ILE A 5 5.76 1.94 -13.08
C ILE A 5 5.72 0.79 -12.07
N MET A 6 5.84 1.13 -10.80
CA MET A 6 5.70 0.21 -9.68
C MET A 6 4.54 0.61 -8.77
N PHE A 7 3.70 -0.35 -8.42
CA PHE A 7 2.68 -0.20 -7.37
C PHE A 7 2.95 -1.17 -6.22
N ILE A 8 3.29 -0.63 -5.04
CA ILE A 8 3.60 -1.38 -3.82
C ILE A 8 2.44 -1.31 -2.82
N GLY A 9 1.85 -2.47 -2.53
CA GLY A 9 0.85 -2.66 -1.48
C GLY A 9 1.45 -3.07 -0.13
N GLY A 10 0.73 -2.79 0.96
CA GLY A 10 1.09 -3.25 2.31
C GLY A 10 0.46 -2.41 3.41
N VAL A 11 0.27 -2.96 4.60
CA VAL A 11 -0.30 -2.20 5.74
C VAL A 11 0.75 -1.28 6.41
N PRO A 12 0.39 -0.34 7.29
CA PRO A 12 1.35 0.44 8.07
C PRO A 12 2.37 -0.43 8.81
N GLY A 13 3.61 0.05 8.95
CA GLY A 13 4.67 -0.65 9.69
C GLY A 13 5.48 -1.68 8.88
N VAL A 14 5.05 -2.07 7.67
CA VAL A 14 5.73 -3.10 6.86
C VAL A 14 6.94 -2.61 6.06
N GLY A 15 7.22 -1.30 6.06
CA GLY A 15 8.40 -0.72 5.39
C GLY A 15 8.16 -0.14 3.98
N LYS A 16 6.91 0.10 3.56
CA LYS A 16 6.55 0.58 2.22
C LYS A 16 7.32 1.82 1.78
N THR A 17 7.22 2.90 2.56
CA THR A 17 7.83 4.20 2.24
C THR A 17 9.36 4.11 2.15
N SER A 18 9.98 3.28 2.99
CA SER A 18 11.43 3.06 2.97
C SER A 18 11.85 2.28 1.72
N ILE A 19 11.13 1.21 1.37
CA ILE A 19 11.46 0.36 0.22
C ILE A 19 11.21 1.10 -1.10
N SER A 20 10.11 1.84 -1.20
CA SER A 20 9.76 2.62 -2.40
C SER A 20 10.76 3.73 -2.65
N GLY A 21 11.14 4.48 -1.62
CA GLY A 21 12.16 5.54 -1.72
C GLY A 21 13.52 5.00 -2.12
N TYR A 22 13.93 3.84 -1.58
CA TYR A 22 15.17 3.18 -2.00
C TYR A 22 15.13 2.77 -3.47
N ILE A 23 14.08 2.05 -3.89
CA ILE A 23 13.95 1.57 -5.27
C ILE A 23 13.91 2.75 -6.25
N ALA A 24 13.11 3.78 -5.96
CA ALA A 24 13.03 4.97 -6.80
C ALA A 24 14.39 5.64 -6.96
N ARG A 25 15.16 5.78 -5.87
CA ARG A 25 16.51 6.34 -5.90
C ARG A 25 17.46 5.51 -6.77
N ILE A 26 17.47 4.19 -6.61
CA ILE A 26 18.36 3.30 -7.38
C ILE A 26 17.98 3.24 -8.86
N MET A 27 16.68 3.25 -9.15
CA MET A 27 16.17 3.20 -10.52
C MET A 27 16.18 4.57 -11.20
N GLY A 28 16.44 5.68 -10.48
CA GLY A 28 16.33 7.03 -11.03
C GLY A 28 14.91 7.35 -11.46
N ILE A 29 13.93 7.09 -10.58
CA ILE A 29 12.52 7.44 -10.76
C ILE A 29 12.23 8.64 -9.85
N ASP A 30 11.87 9.77 -10.45
CA ASP A 30 11.70 11.02 -9.72
C ASP A 30 10.34 11.13 -9.00
N ILE A 31 9.33 10.42 -9.51
CA ILE A 31 7.96 10.51 -8.98
C ILE A 31 7.70 9.33 -8.04
N VAL A 32 7.58 9.63 -6.75
CA VAL A 32 7.17 8.68 -5.71
C VAL A 32 5.92 9.21 -5.01
N LEU A 33 4.80 8.50 -5.11
CA LEU A 33 3.53 8.89 -4.52
C LEU A 33 3.14 7.97 -3.37
N SER A 34 2.68 8.56 -2.26
CA SER A 34 2.05 7.86 -1.16
C SER A 34 0.53 8.01 -1.24
N SER A 35 -0.21 6.92 -1.10
CA SER A 35 -1.66 6.99 -1.05
C SER A 35 -2.18 7.76 0.17
N ASP A 36 -1.37 7.93 1.21
CA ASP A 36 -1.78 8.72 2.38
C ASP A 36 -2.05 10.18 1.95
N TYR A 37 -1.21 10.76 1.09
CA TYR A 37 -1.46 12.09 0.51
C TYR A 37 -2.63 12.11 -0.46
N LEU A 38 -2.78 11.07 -1.30
CA LEU A 38 -3.93 10.95 -2.20
C LEU A 38 -5.24 10.88 -1.42
N ARG A 39 -5.25 10.22 -0.26
CA ARG A 39 -6.40 10.14 0.62
C ARG A 39 -6.76 11.49 1.21
N GLU A 40 -5.77 12.23 1.72
CA GLU A 40 -6.01 13.58 2.23
C GLU A 40 -6.56 14.51 1.13
N PHE A 41 -6.05 14.39 -0.09
CA PHE A 41 -6.55 15.13 -1.25
C PHE A 41 -7.99 14.73 -1.60
N LEU A 42 -8.33 13.44 -1.56
CA LEU A 42 -9.63 12.93 -1.97
C LEU A 42 -10.73 13.13 -0.91
N ARG A 43 -10.35 13.17 0.38
CA ARG A 43 -11.29 13.24 1.52
C ARG A 43 -12.39 14.30 1.38
N PRO A 44 -12.15 15.54 0.92
CA PRO A 44 -13.20 16.56 0.79
C PRO A 44 -14.22 16.28 -0.32
N PHE A 45 -13.89 15.42 -1.28
CA PHE A 45 -14.70 15.12 -2.46
C PHE A 45 -15.33 13.74 -2.42
N ALA A 46 -14.89 12.90 -1.48
CA ALA A 46 -15.35 11.53 -1.36
C ALA A 46 -16.80 11.47 -0.85
N PRO A 47 -17.59 10.49 -1.29
CA PRO A 47 -18.93 10.29 -0.75
C PRO A 47 -18.84 9.96 0.75
N GLU A 48 -19.82 10.38 1.54
CA GLU A 48 -19.84 10.12 2.99
C GLU A 48 -19.73 8.62 3.32
N SER A 49 -20.32 7.77 2.47
CA SER A 49 -20.27 6.30 2.58
C SER A 49 -18.87 5.70 2.44
N SER A 50 -17.89 6.47 1.95
CA SER A 50 -16.51 5.99 1.88
C SER A 50 -15.80 6.05 3.22
N HIS A 51 -16.32 6.81 4.19
CA HIS A 51 -15.72 6.99 5.50
C HIS A 51 -14.25 7.46 5.46
N LEU A 52 -13.79 8.12 4.39
CA LEU A 52 -12.39 8.58 4.24
C LEU A 52 -11.96 9.66 5.27
N GLY A 53 -12.92 10.27 5.97
CA GLY A 53 -12.68 11.12 7.13
C GLY A 53 -12.16 10.38 8.37
N THR A 54 -12.30 9.06 8.40
CA THR A 54 -11.93 8.21 9.52
C THR A 54 -10.64 7.43 9.22
N SER A 55 -9.89 7.06 10.26
CA SER A 55 -8.77 6.14 10.11
C SER A 55 -9.25 4.78 9.63
N VAL A 56 -8.48 4.10 8.78
CA VAL A 56 -8.87 2.80 8.23
C VAL A 56 -9.10 1.72 9.30
N TYR A 57 -8.34 1.76 10.40
CA TYR A 57 -8.52 0.87 11.55
C TYR A 57 -9.79 1.17 12.36
N ASP A 58 -10.47 2.29 12.12
CA ASP A 58 -11.73 2.64 12.78
C ASP A 58 -12.94 2.49 11.83
N ALA A 59 -12.71 2.22 10.54
CA ALA A 59 -13.76 2.16 9.52
C ALA A 59 -14.75 1.01 9.76
N TRP A 60 -14.36 -0.03 10.50
CA TRP A 60 -15.25 -1.14 10.87
C TRP A 60 -16.42 -0.71 11.75
N LYS A 61 -16.29 0.41 12.48
CA LYS A 61 -17.33 0.92 13.39
C LYS A 61 -18.64 1.26 12.67
N PHE A 62 -18.57 1.54 11.37
CA PHE A 62 -19.75 1.78 10.54
C PHE A 62 -20.52 0.50 10.17
N HIS A 63 -19.94 -0.68 10.45
CA HIS A 63 -20.50 -2.00 10.13
C HIS A 63 -20.93 -2.81 11.36
N GLY A 64 -20.83 -2.24 12.56
CA GLY A 64 -21.24 -2.86 13.82
C GLY A 64 -20.06 -3.25 14.71
N ASP A 65 -20.15 -4.40 15.38
CA ASP A 65 -19.12 -4.88 16.31
C ASP A 65 -17.84 -5.29 15.57
N MET A 66 -16.70 -5.21 16.28
CA MET A 66 -15.41 -5.54 15.70
C MET A 66 -15.31 -7.05 15.42
N ASN A 67 -15.17 -7.39 14.14
CA ASN A 67 -14.83 -8.71 13.63
C ASN A 67 -14.12 -8.55 12.29
N ASP A 68 -13.52 -9.62 11.78
CA ASP A 68 -12.71 -9.56 10.56
C ASP A 68 -13.56 -9.09 9.35
N ASP A 69 -14.80 -9.56 9.21
CA ASP A 69 -15.70 -9.15 8.13
C ASP A 69 -15.96 -7.63 8.14
N ASN A 70 -16.24 -7.06 9.30
CA ASN A 70 -16.51 -5.63 9.44
C ASN A 70 -15.24 -4.79 9.26
N ILE A 71 -14.07 -5.29 9.67
CA ILE A 71 -12.76 -4.69 9.34
C ILE A 71 -12.56 -4.63 7.84
N ILE A 72 -12.81 -5.73 7.13
CA ILE A 72 -12.66 -5.76 5.68
C ILE A 72 -13.70 -4.88 4.98
N ARG A 73 -14.96 -4.86 5.42
CA ARG A 73 -15.99 -3.96 4.84
C ARG A 73 -15.60 -2.49 4.97
N GLY A 74 -15.21 -2.06 6.17
CA GLY A 74 -14.76 -0.68 6.39
C GLY A 74 -13.51 -0.32 5.57
N TYR A 75 -12.57 -1.25 5.44
CA TYR A 75 -11.42 -1.09 4.54
C TYR A 75 -11.85 -0.95 3.07
N LEU A 76 -12.78 -1.78 2.59
CA LEU A 76 -13.24 -1.78 1.20
C LEU A 76 -14.02 -0.51 0.83
N ASP A 77 -14.81 0.04 1.76
CA ASP A 77 -15.51 1.32 1.55
C ASP A 77 -14.53 2.46 1.28
N GLN A 78 -13.42 2.50 2.03
CA GLN A 78 -12.33 3.45 1.81
C GLN A 78 -11.51 3.11 0.56
N ALA A 79 -11.27 1.83 0.30
CA ALA A 79 -10.47 1.37 -0.82
C ALA A 79 -11.10 1.74 -2.17
N LYS A 80 -12.43 1.68 -2.31
CA LYS A 80 -13.11 1.94 -3.57
C LYS A 80 -12.74 3.29 -4.23
N PRO A 81 -12.99 4.46 -3.62
CA PRO A 81 -12.63 5.73 -4.23
C PRO A 81 -11.10 5.93 -4.33
N MET A 82 -10.33 5.32 -3.42
CA MET A 82 -8.86 5.37 -3.47
C MET A 82 -8.29 4.63 -4.67
N MET A 83 -8.77 3.41 -4.94
CA MET A 83 -8.37 2.61 -6.08
C MET A 83 -8.80 3.27 -7.39
N GLU A 84 -9.99 3.88 -7.45
CA GLU A 84 -10.41 4.69 -8.60
C GLU A 84 -9.41 5.83 -8.90
N GLY A 85 -8.99 6.57 -7.87
CA GLY A 85 -7.96 7.62 -8.01
C GLY A 85 -6.60 7.08 -8.45
N ILE A 86 -6.15 5.97 -7.85
CA ILE A 86 -4.87 5.33 -8.19
C ILE A 86 -4.86 4.86 -9.65
N ASN A 87 -5.95 4.23 -10.14
CA ASN A 87 -6.09 3.84 -11.54
C ASN A 87 -5.90 5.03 -12.49
N ARG A 88 -6.48 6.20 -12.16
CA ARG A 88 -6.34 7.41 -12.97
C ARG A 88 -4.91 7.94 -13.00
N VAL A 89 -4.24 7.95 -11.85
CA VAL A 89 -2.84 8.39 -11.75
C VAL A 89 -1.93 7.48 -12.58
N ILE A 90 -2.07 6.16 -12.45
CA ILE A 90 -1.26 5.19 -13.20
C ILE A 90 -1.56 5.26 -14.70
N SER A 91 -2.85 5.32 -15.08
CA SER A 91 -3.25 5.49 -16.48
C SER A 91 -2.62 6.72 -17.12
N ARG A 92 -2.57 7.84 -16.39
CA ARG A 92 -1.92 9.07 -16.87
C ARG A 92 -0.42 8.88 -17.04
N ALA A 93 0.25 8.25 -16.08
CA ALA A 93 1.69 8.00 -16.17
C ALA A 93 2.03 7.10 -17.37
N LEU A 94 1.25 6.04 -17.61
CA LEU A 94 1.36 5.18 -18.79
C LEU A 94 1.17 5.97 -20.09
N ALA A 95 0.08 6.74 -20.19
CA ALA A 95 -0.23 7.54 -21.37
C ALA A 95 0.86 8.58 -21.70
N ASN A 96 1.52 9.11 -20.67
CA ASN A 96 2.58 10.11 -20.82
C ASN A 96 3.98 9.50 -20.98
N GLY A 97 4.14 8.18 -20.85
CA GLY A 97 5.45 7.54 -20.89
C GLY A 97 6.32 7.86 -19.67
N GLU A 98 5.71 8.11 -18.50
CA GLU A 98 6.38 8.51 -17.27
C GLU A 98 6.71 7.31 -16.38
N ASP A 99 7.80 7.44 -15.62
CA ASP A 99 8.15 6.50 -14.57
C ASP A 99 7.52 6.93 -13.24
N LEU A 100 7.05 5.97 -12.47
CA LEU A 100 6.28 6.25 -11.25
C LEU A 100 6.45 5.11 -10.25
N VAL A 101 6.70 5.44 -8.98
CA VAL A 101 6.49 4.51 -7.86
C VAL A 101 5.31 5.01 -7.04
N ILE A 102 4.33 4.15 -6.81
CA ILE A 102 3.22 4.42 -5.90
C ILE A 102 3.20 3.38 -4.79
N GLU A 103 3.03 3.84 -3.55
CA GLU A 103 2.88 2.98 -2.38
C GLU A 103 1.53 3.23 -1.69
N SER A 104 0.86 2.15 -1.28
CA SER A 104 -0.46 2.25 -0.66
C SER A 104 -0.77 1.15 0.35
N LEU A 105 -1.60 1.49 1.35
CA LEU A 105 -2.37 0.49 2.10
C LEU A 105 -3.54 -0.06 1.28
N TYR A 106 -4.16 0.76 0.43
CA TYR A 106 -5.24 0.34 -0.45
C TYR A 106 -4.65 -0.45 -1.60
N PHE A 107 -4.80 -1.76 -1.54
CA PHE A 107 -4.28 -2.68 -2.54
C PHE A 107 -5.30 -3.79 -2.74
N VAL A 108 -6.19 -3.58 -3.71
CA VAL A 108 -7.22 -4.54 -4.10
C VAL A 108 -7.07 -4.73 -5.61
N PRO A 109 -6.29 -5.73 -6.05
CA PRO A 109 -6.01 -5.96 -7.47
C PRO A 109 -7.25 -6.04 -8.35
N GLU A 110 -8.36 -6.58 -7.84
CA GLU A 110 -9.62 -6.67 -8.58
C GLU A 110 -10.29 -5.32 -8.87
N MET A 111 -9.87 -4.26 -8.16
CA MET A 111 -10.31 -2.88 -8.42
C MET A 111 -9.38 -2.15 -9.40
N MET A 112 -8.33 -2.80 -9.92
CA MET A 112 -7.45 -2.24 -10.95
C MET A 112 -7.97 -2.55 -12.36
N ASP A 113 -7.80 -1.60 -13.28
CA ASP A 113 -8.11 -1.85 -14.68
C ASP A 113 -7.17 -2.91 -15.27
N LYS A 114 -7.73 -3.92 -15.94
CA LYS A 114 -6.94 -5.05 -16.48
C LYS A 114 -5.79 -4.62 -17.38
N GLY A 115 -6.03 -3.64 -18.25
CA GLY A 115 -4.99 -3.08 -19.13
C GLY A 115 -3.83 -2.45 -18.35
N ILE A 116 -4.08 -1.91 -17.15
CA ILE A 116 -3.01 -1.39 -16.29
C ILE A 116 -2.20 -2.54 -15.69
N THR A 117 -2.88 -3.58 -15.18
CA THR A 117 -2.20 -4.68 -14.44
C THR A 117 -1.18 -5.45 -15.28
N GLU A 118 -1.34 -5.45 -16.61
CA GLU A 118 -0.41 -6.09 -17.54
C GLU A 118 0.80 -5.20 -17.88
N GLU A 119 0.69 -3.89 -17.66
CA GLU A 119 1.69 -2.90 -18.06
C GLU A 119 2.59 -2.42 -16.92
N ILE A 120 2.22 -2.66 -15.67
CA ILE A 120 2.95 -2.19 -14.48
C ILE A 120 3.51 -3.34 -13.65
N PHE A 121 4.48 -3.03 -12.78
CA PHE A 121 4.97 -3.97 -11.78
C PHE A 121 4.20 -3.79 -10.47
N MET A 122 3.45 -4.83 -10.08
CA MET A 122 2.73 -4.84 -8.80
C MET A 122 3.46 -5.73 -7.80
N ALA A 123 3.56 -5.26 -6.56
CA ALA A 123 4.17 -6.01 -5.46
C ALA A 123 3.42 -5.78 -4.16
N TYR A 124 3.31 -6.80 -3.34
CA TYR A 124 2.77 -6.66 -1.98
C TYR A 124 3.84 -7.02 -0.96
N ILE A 125 4.10 -6.11 -0.02
CA ILE A 125 5.06 -6.33 1.04
C ILE A 125 4.35 -6.55 2.39
N TYR A 126 4.87 -7.46 3.20
CA TYR A 126 4.24 -7.87 4.46
C TYR A 126 5.27 -8.21 5.53
N ILE A 127 4.83 -8.25 6.79
CA ILE A 127 5.63 -8.78 7.90
C ILE A 127 4.92 -10.03 8.42
N GLN A 128 5.65 -11.13 8.54
CA GLN A 128 5.10 -12.37 9.09
C GLN A 128 5.04 -12.29 10.63
N ASP A 129 6.15 -11.92 11.26
CA ASP A 129 6.27 -11.80 12.72
C ASP A 129 5.41 -10.66 13.32
N PRO A 130 4.37 -10.96 14.12
CA PRO A 130 3.54 -9.94 14.76
C PRO A 130 4.28 -9.05 15.75
N GLU A 131 5.31 -9.55 16.43
CA GLU A 131 6.05 -8.78 17.42
C GLU A 131 6.97 -7.77 16.73
N LEU A 132 7.64 -8.19 15.67
CA LEU A 132 8.39 -7.28 14.80
C LEU A 132 7.47 -6.22 14.17
N HIS A 133 6.27 -6.61 13.71
CA HIS A 133 5.30 -5.66 13.15
C HIS A 133 4.87 -4.63 14.19
N ARG A 134 4.56 -5.08 15.42
CA ARG A 134 4.24 -4.19 16.55
C ARG A 134 5.39 -3.22 16.84
N SER A 135 6.61 -3.72 17.00
CA SER A 135 7.80 -2.90 17.26
C SER A 135 8.02 -1.85 16.17
N ARG A 136 7.85 -2.19 14.88
CA ARG A 136 7.96 -1.21 13.79
C ARG A 136 6.86 -0.15 13.79
N LEU A 137 5.65 -0.49 14.21
CA LEU A 137 4.57 0.49 14.40
C LEU A 137 4.89 1.45 15.55
N GLU A 138 5.47 0.94 16.64
CA GLU A 138 5.95 1.74 17.77
C GLU A 138 7.15 2.64 17.40
N ASP A 139 8.07 2.16 16.56
CA ASP A 139 9.22 2.95 16.12
C ASP A 139 8.83 4.06 15.15
N ARG A 140 7.87 3.81 14.25
CA ARG A 140 7.40 4.81 13.27
C ARG A 140 6.94 6.10 13.97
N VAL A 141 6.33 5.95 15.14
CA VAL A 141 5.89 7.06 16.01
C VAL A 141 7.06 7.92 16.46
N ASN A 142 8.15 7.28 16.90
CA ASN A 142 9.30 7.96 17.49
C ASN A 142 10.06 8.82 16.46
N TYR A 143 10.02 8.43 15.18
CA TYR A 143 10.83 9.06 14.14
C TYR A 143 10.08 9.90 13.10
N THR A 144 8.79 9.66 12.82
CA THR A 144 8.10 10.31 11.67
C THR A 144 6.88 11.17 11.98
N HIS A 145 6.24 11.02 13.15
CA HIS A 145 5.04 11.80 13.50
C HIS A 145 5.11 12.35 14.93
N ARG A 146 5.91 13.40 15.16
CA ARG A 146 6.02 14.11 16.46
C ARG A 146 4.68 14.57 17.06
N ASN A 147 3.63 14.69 16.23
CA ASN A 147 2.29 15.14 16.63
C ASN A 147 1.21 14.03 16.63
N SER A 148 1.57 12.78 16.31
CA SER A 148 0.62 11.66 16.42
C SER A 148 0.80 10.94 17.76
N PRO A 149 -0.27 10.75 18.56
CA PRO A 149 -0.16 10.07 19.85
C PRO A 149 0.28 8.63 19.65
N GLY A 150 1.51 8.37 20.06
CA GLY A 150 2.29 7.19 19.67
C GLY A 150 1.74 5.84 20.03
N THR A 151 0.94 5.77 21.08
CA THR A 151 0.30 4.54 21.54
C THR A 151 -0.82 4.04 20.62
N ARG A 152 -1.24 4.82 19.61
CA ARG A 152 -2.42 4.47 18.80
C ARG A 152 -2.15 3.40 17.74
N LEU A 153 -1.08 3.49 16.94
CA LEU A 153 -0.95 2.61 15.77
C LEU A 153 -0.73 1.14 16.13
N ALA A 154 0.14 0.87 17.11
CA ALA A 154 0.39 -0.49 17.59
C ALA A 154 -0.83 -1.10 18.30
N ALA A 155 -1.70 -0.28 18.91
CA ALA A 155 -2.96 -0.74 19.49
C ALA A 155 -3.94 -1.27 18.42
N HIS A 156 -3.78 -0.85 17.16
CA HIS A 156 -4.60 -1.29 16.03
C HIS A 156 -3.96 -2.43 15.21
N LEU A 157 -3.03 -3.17 15.80
CA LEU A 157 -2.35 -4.28 15.13
C LEU A 157 -3.35 -5.35 14.65
N ARG A 158 -4.43 -5.60 15.39
CA ARG A 158 -5.45 -6.59 15.00
C ARG A 158 -6.10 -6.21 13.67
N GLU A 159 -6.53 -4.97 13.54
CA GLU A 159 -7.18 -4.43 12.35
C GLU A 159 -6.21 -4.43 11.17
N TYR A 160 -4.97 -3.99 11.38
CA TYR A 160 -3.95 -4.03 10.32
C TYR A 160 -3.62 -5.44 9.87
N ARG A 161 -3.53 -6.41 10.79
CA ARG A 161 -3.26 -7.80 10.40
C ARG A 161 -4.44 -8.42 9.65
N ALA A 162 -5.68 -8.15 10.06
CA ALA A 162 -6.86 -8.60 9.31
C ALA A 162 -6.86 -8.04 7.86
N ILE A 163 -6.57 -6.74 7.70
CA ILE A 163 -6.43 -6.11 6.38
C ILE A 163 -5.26 -6.71 5.59
N MET A 164 -4.12 -6.96 6.25
CA MET A 164 -2.94 -7.56 5.63
C MET A 164 -3.25 -8.96 5.11
N ASP A 165 -3.85 -9.82 5.92
CA ASP A 165 -4.21 -11.18 5.53
C ASP A 165 -5.18 -11.18 4.33
N TYR A 166 -6.19 -10.29 4.36
CA TYR A 166 -7.11 -10.11 3.24
C TYR A 166 -6.38 -9.68 1.95
N THR A 167 -5.59 -8.62 2.02
CA THR A 167 -4.92 -8.03 0.84
C THR A 167 -3.77 -8.89 0.32
N MET A 168 -3.03 -9.59 1.17
CA MET A 168 -2.04 -10.59 0.78
C MET A 168 -2.69 -11.73 0.00
N ARG A 169 -3.83 -12.23 0.48
CA ARG A 169 -4.59 -13.26 -0.24
C ARG A 169 -5.03 -12.75 -1.61
N LYS A 170 -5.55 -11.51 -1.70
CA LYS A 170 -5.93 -10.91 -2.99
C LYS A 170 -4.77 -10.74 -3.95
N ALA A 171 -3.61 -10.32 -3.45
CA ALA A 171 -2.39 -10.26 -4.23
C ALA A 171 -1.99 -11.66 -4.75
N SER A 172 -1.96 -12.67 -3.89
CA SER A 172 -1.63 -14.05 -4.27
C SER A 172 -2.62 -14.64 -5.28
N GLU A 173 -3.93 -14.45 -5.08
CA GLU A 173 -4.99 -14.89 -6.01
C GLU A 173 -4.83 -14.27 -7.41
N SER A 174 -4.22 -13.08 -7.48
CA SER A 174 -3.97 -12.34 -8.72
C SER A 174 -2.56 -12.57 -9.30
N GLY A 175 -1.79 -13.50 -8.74
CA GLY A 175 -0.42 -13.78 -9.20
C GLY A 175 0.61 -12.69 -8.88
N ILE A 176 0.29 -11.76 -7.97
CA ILE A 176 1.18 -10.67 -7.57
C ILE A 176 2.20 -11.18 -6.54
N GLY A 177 3.46 -10.79 -6.72
CA GLY A 177 4.56 -11.20 -5.84
C GLY A 177 4.38 -10.71 -4.40
N LEU A 178 4.58 -11.63 -3.46
CA LEU A 178 4.62 -11.35 -2.02
C LEU A 178 6.08 -11.28 -1.52
N TYR A 179 6.39 -10.22 -0.77
CA TYR A 179 7.73 -9.95 -0.25
C TYR A 179 7.69 -9.74 1.27
N MET A 180 8.21 -10.73 2.01
CA MET A 180 8.28 -10.69 3.46
C MET A 180 9.42 -9.77 3.90
N THR A 181 9.13 -8.77 4.74
CA THR A 181 10.10 -7.75 5.17
C THR A 181 10.65 -7.99 6.57
N ASP A 182 10.47 -9.18 7.14
CA ASP A 182 11.08 -9.59 8.41
C ASP A 182 12.61 -9.36 8.35
N HIS A 183 13.23 -9.76 7.24
CA HIS A 183 14.59 -9.38 6.85
C HIS A 183 14.56 -8.29 5.78
N TYR A 184 14.44 -7.03 6.22
CA TYR A 184 14.20 -5.88 5.34
C TYR A 184 15.17 -5.76 4.16
N GLU A 185 16.48 -5.90 4.40
CA GLU A 185 17.50 -5.78 3.34
C GLU A 185 17.31 -6.86 2.25
N GLN A 186 17.07 -8.11 2.64
CA GLN A 186 16.85 -9.20 1.69
C GLN A 186 15.57 -8.98 0.86
N ALA A 187 14.50 -8.54 1.52
CA ALA A 187 13.24 -8.23 0.85
C ALA A 187 13.40 -7.10 -0.17
N ARG A 188 14.14 -6.06 0.20
CA ARG A 188 14.44 -4.89 -0.65
C ARG A 188 15.26 -5.27 -1.86
N GLU A 189 16.33 -6.05 -1.69
CA GLU A 189 17.17 -6.49 -2.80
C GLU A 189 16.40 -7.40 -3.76
N ARG A 190 15.59 -8.34 -3.23
CA ARG A 190 14.73 -9.19 -4.06
C ARG A 190 13.72 -8.37 -4.85
N LEU A 191 13.00 -7.44 -4.21
CA LEU A 191 12.02 -6.59 -4.87
C LEU A 191 12.66 -5.71 -5.95
N LEU A 192 13.84 -5.15 -5.68
CA LEU A 192 14.60 -4.38 -6.66
C LEU A 192 15.02 -5.24 -7.86
N ALA A 193 15.51 -6.46 -7.62
CA ALA A 193 15.92 -7.38 -8.67
C ALA A 193 14.73 -7.74 -9.59
N ASP A 194 13.59 -8.13 -9.00
CA ASP A 194 12.38 -8.46 -9.75
C ASP A 194 11.87 -7.26 -10.57
N PHE A 195 11.95 -6.05 -10.01
CA PHE A 195 11.58 -4.84 -10.74
C PHE A 195 12.55 -4.48 -11.86
N LYS A 196 13.86 -4.70 -11.70
CA LYS A 196 14.84 -4.52 -12.77
C LYS A 196 14.57 -5.45 -13.94
N VAL A 197 14.23 -6.72 -13.68
CA VAL A 197 13.82 -7.66 -14.72
C VAL A 197 12.59 -7.14 -15.47
N PHE A 198 11.56 -6.70 -14.75
CA PHE A 198 10.37 -6.09 -15.35
C PHE A 198 10.71 -4.86 -16.21
N ALA A 199 11.63 -4.02 -15.75
CA ALA A 199 12.08 -2.81 -16.44
C ALA A 199 13.04 -3.07 -17.62
N GLY A 200 13.38 -4.34 -17.91
CA GLY A 200 14.32 -4.70 -18.97
C GLY A 200 15.80 -4.39 -18.65
N GLN A 201 16.15 -4.33 -17.36
CA GLN A 201 17.50 -4.08 -16.84
C GLN A 201 18.10 -5.32 -16.14
N GLY A 202 17.54 -6.50 -16.40
CA GLY A 202 17.94 -7.79 -15.81
C GLY A 202 18.99 -8.53 -16.61
#